data_AF-A0A0F9F1W3-F1
#
_entry.id   AF-A0A0F9F1W3-F1
#
_cell.length_a   1.000
_cell.length_b   1.000
_cell.length_c   1.000
_cell.angle_alpha   90.00
_cell.angle_beta   90.00
_cell.angle_gamma   90.00
#
_symmetry.space_group_name_H-M   'P 1'
#
loop_
_entity.id
_entity.type
_entity.pdbx_description
1 polymer ?
#
loop_
_entity_poly.entity_id
_entity_poly.type
_entity_poly.pdbx_seq_one_letter_code
_entity_poly.pdbx_strand_id
1 'polypeptide(L)'
;MKVRNGFVSNSSSSSFVCDICGTSEAGYDASLEDMGFKDCSNGHMFCESHALSIDKLSPDQKRKLMIENTAYCYAEQIQNLDLSDQGDLDELEEYWEEYQQEGGDPAECPICQFKKYDSSQVIPYLLRQLEWTDQDLLDNLKQDWNGDYSLFIKWLQEQKNLKEKINENT
;
A
#
# COMPACT_ATOMS: atom_id res chain seq x y z
N MET A 1 34.04 31.55 -14.91
CA MET A 1 33.22 31.56 -13.68
C MET A 1 32.15 32.63 -13.84
N LYS A 2 30.86 32.27 -13.96
CA LYS A 2 29.73 33.22 -14.04
C LYS A 2 29.04 33.26 -12.68
N VAL A 3 28.97 34.44 -12.09
CA VAL A 3 28.22 34.70 -10.84
C VAL A 3 26.73 34.68 -11.19
N ARG A 4 25.95 33.84 -10.49
CA ARG A 4 24.48 33.85 -10.56
C ARG A 4 23.96 34.69 -9.41
N ASN A 5 23.39 35.85 -9.72
CA ASN A 5 22.57 36.64 -8.80
C ASN A 5 21.20 35.99 -8.72
N GLY A 6 21.03 35.15 -7.72
CA GLY A 6 19.75 34.61 -7.31
C GLY A 6 19.98 33.95 -5.97
N PHE A 7 19.35 34.48 -4.92
CA PHE A 7 19.28 33.80 -3.64
C PHE A 7 18.79 32.37 -3.90
N VAL A 8 19.65 31.38 -3.66
CA VAL A 8 19.23 29.98 -3.59
C VAL A 8 18.52 29.86 -2.25
N SER A 9 17.24 30.27 -2.24
CA SER A 9 16.37 30.06 -1.10
C SER A 9 16.07 28.56 -1.09
N ASN A 10 16.57 27.90 -0.06
CA ASN A 10 16.44 26.48 0.22
C ASN A 10 15.16 25.83 -0.32
N SER A 11 15.31 24.84 -1.18
CA SER A 11 14.24 23.94 -1.60
C SER A 11 13.89 22.93 -0.50
N SER A 12 13.72 23.37 0.76
CA SER A 12 13.36 22.51 1.90
C SER A 12 11.84 22.30 2.00
N SER A 13 11.13 22.31 0.88
CA SER A 13 9.72 21.94 0.85
C SER A 13 9.61 20.44 0.62
N SER A 14 9.15 19.70 1.62
CA SER A 14 8.71 18.31 1.45
C SER A 14 7.32 18.31 0.82
N SER A 15 7.08 17.42 -0.14
CA SER A 15 5.76 17.21 -0.72
C SER A 15 5.48 15.72 -0.81
N PHE A 16 4.32 15.29 -0.31
CA PHE A 16 3.88 13.90 -0.28
C PHE A 16 2.60 13.75 -1.07
N VAL A 17 2.44 12.63 -1.77
CA VAL A 17 1.27 12.32 -2.59
C VAL A 17 0.80 10.91 -2.24
N CYS A 18 -0.49 10.76 -1.95
CA CYS A 18 -1.05 9.44 -1.66
C CYS A 18 -1.26 8.68 -2.97
N ASP A 19 -0.69 7.48 -3.08
CA ASP A 19 -0.81 6.61 -4.24
C ASP A 19 -2.25 6.13 -4.50
N ILE A 20 -3.11 6.16 -3.48
CA ILE A 20 -4.50 5.68 -3.54
C ILE A 20 -5.45 6.80 -3.94
N CYS A 21 -5.52 7.88 -3.16
CA CYS A 21 -6.48 8.96 -3.40
C CYS A 21 -5.91 10.15 -4.17
N GLY A 22 -4.58 10.27 -4.28
CA GLY A 22 -3.94 11.36 -5.01
C GLY A 22 -3.93 12.69 -4.28
N THR A 23 -4.37 12.73 -3.02
CA THR A 23 -4.21 13.91 -2.16
C THR A 23 -2.73 14.21 -2.01
N SER A 24 -2.36 15.47 -2.22
CA SER A 24 -1.01 15.97 -2.03
C SER A 24 -0.97 17.00 -0.92
N GLU A 25 0.03 16.87 -0.05
CA GLU A 25 0.32 17.85 0.99
C GLU A 25 1.78 18.27 0.88
N ALA A 26 2.05 19.55 1.13
CA ALA A 26 3.39 20.11 1.04
C ALA A 26 3.61 21.12 2.17
N GLY A 27 4.83 21.12 2.69
CA GLY A 27 5.19 21.93 3.84
C GLY A 27 6.68 22.05 4.00
N TYR A 28 7.08 23.05 4.77
CA TYR A 28 8.47 23.33 5.07
C TYR A 28 8.89 22.54 6.30
N ASP A 29 10.02 21.85 6.21
CA ASP A 29 10.59 21.06 7.31
C ASP A 29 9.60 20.05 7.94
N ALA A 30 8.63 19.56 7.17
CA ALA A 30 7.63 18.61 7.63
C ALA A 30 8.04 17.17 7.34
N SER A 31 7.81 16.30 8.33
CA SER A 31 7.94 14.84 8.19
C SER A 31 6.68 14.21 7.60
N LEU A 32 6.77 12.92 7.24
CA LEU A 32 5.62 12.15 6.75
C LEU A 32 4.49 12.08 7.79
N GLU A 33 4.85 11.85 9.05
CA GLU A 33 3.92 11.78 10.17
C GLU A 33 3.22 13.13 10.42
N ASP A 34 3.94 14.25 10.30
CA ASP A 34 3.36 15.59 10.48
C ASP A 34 2.24 15.91 9.47
N MET A 35 2.26 15.24 8.32
CA MET A 35 1.26 15.40 7.25
C MET A 35 0.23 14.27 7.20
N GLY A 36 0.26 13.33 8.14
CA GLY A 36 -0.64 12.18 8.15
C GLY A 36 -0.42 11.24 6.96
N PHE A 37 0.83 11.09 6.52
CA PHE A 37 1.24 10.12 5.51
C PHE A 37 2.10 9.03 6.14
N LYS A 38 1.95 7.82 5.59
CA LYS A 38 2.80 6.67 5.88
C LYS A 38 3.43 6.19 4.57
N ASP A 39 4.69 5.81 4.64
CA ASP A 39 5.35 5.05 3.61
C ASP A 39 5.58 3.62 4.10
N CYS A 40 5.54 2.64 3.19
CA CYS A 40 5.93 1.27 3.52
C CYS A 40 7.29 0.90 2.94
N SER A 41 7.92 -0.14 3.47
CA SER A 41 9.23 -0.62 3.00
C SER A 41 9.27 -1.05 1.52
N ASN A 42 8.11 -1.29 0.89
CA ASN A 42 7.98 -1.53 -0.56
C ASN A 42 7.93 -0.23 -1.39
N GLY A 43 8.02 0.94 -0.76
CA GLY A 43 8.06 2.24 -1.42
C GLY A 43 6.69 2.84 -1.76
N HIS A 44 5.59 2.32 -1.20
CA HIS A 44 4.26 2.91 -1.39
C HIS A 44 3.97 4.00 -0.37
N MET A 45 3.37 5.10 -0.81
CA MET A 45 3.00 6.24 0.03
C MET A 45 1.49 6.39 0.11
N PHE A 46 0.92 6.44 1.33
CA PHE A 46 -0.51 6.54 1.53
C PHE A 46 -0.86 7.38 2.76
N CYS A 47 -1.99 8.07 2.73
CA CYS A 47 -2.45 8.83 3.91
C CYS A 47 -3.01 7.89 4.98
N GLU A 48 -2.95 8.33 6.25
CA GLU A 48 -3.40 7.57 7.42
C GLU A 48 -4.83 7.05 7.29
N SER A 49 -5.72 7.80 6.62
CA SER A 49 -7.11 7.37 6.39
C SER A 49 -7.24 6.08 5.59
N HIS A 50 -6.21 5.73 4.81
CA HIS A 50 -6.17 4.49 4.04
C HIS A 50 -5.30 3.40 4.70
N ALA A 51 -4.60 3.72 5.79
CA ALA A 51 -3.82 2.74 6.53
C ALA A 51 -4.73 1.63 7.06
N LEU A 52 -4.33 0.37 6.87
CA LEU A 52 -5.04 -0.76 7.43
C LEU A 52 -4.72 -0.89 8.92
N SER A 53 -5.75 -1.00 9.76
CA SER A 53 -5.55 -1.25 11.19
C SER A 53 -5.02 -2.67 11.40
N ILE A 54 -3.82 -2.77 11.95
CA ILE A 54 -3.18 -4.04 12.34
C ILE A 54 -3.35 -4.37 13.83
N ASP A 55 -3.98 -3.47 14.61
CA ASP A 55 -4.18 -3.62 16.07
C ASP A 55 -5.03 -4.85 16.45
N LYS A 56 -5.77 -5.42 15.49
CA LYS A 56 -6.65 -6.58 15.70
C LYS A 56 -6.02 -7.91 15.30
N LEU A 57 -4.74 -7.92 14.97
CA LEU A 57 -4.03 -9.15 14.63
C LEU A 57 -3.87 -10.04 15.87
N SER A 58 -4.06 -11.34 15.67
CA SER A 58 -3.73 -12.33 16.70
C SER A 58 -2.22 -12.36 16.97
N PRO A 59 -1.78 -12.83 18.16
CA PRO A 59 -0.37 -12.96 18.49
C PRO A 59 0.43 -13.73 17.41
N ASP A 60 -0.13 -14.81 16.87
CA ASP A 60 0.48 -15.57 15.78
C ASP A 60 0.72 -14.74 14.51
N GLN A 61 -0.23 -13.86 14.17
CA GLN A 61 -0.14 -13.00 12.99
C GLN A 61 0.86 -11.86 13.19
N LYS A 62 0.87 -11.25 14.38
CA LYS A 62 1.87 -10.24 14.76
C LYS A 62 3.27 -10.82 14.67
N ARG A 63 3.50 -11.98 15.30
CA ARG A 63 4.77 -12.72 15.26
C ARG A 63 5.22 -13.00 13.83
N LYS A 64 4.31 -13.48 12.98
CA LYS A 64 4.62 -13.79 11.58
C LYS A 64 5.04 -12.55 10.80
N LEU A 65 4.30 -11.45 10.93
CA LEU A 65 4.61 -10.19 10.26
C LEU A 65 5.94 -9.61 10.71
N MET A 66 6.19 -9.59 12.02
CA MET A 66 7.47 -9.16 12.56
C MET A 66 8.61 -9.99 11.97
N ILE A 67 8.53 -11.31 11.94
CA ILE A 67 9.59 -12.16 11.34
C ILE A 67 9.77 -11.90 9.84
N GLU A 68 8.68 -11.72 9.09
CA GLU A 68 8.74 -11.51 7.63
C GLU A 68 9.29 -10.13 7.24
N ASN A 69 9.04 -9.10 8.06
CA ASN A 69 9.34 -7.71 7.73
C ASN A 69 10.46 -7.09 8.58
N THR A 70 10.85 -7.68 9.71
CA THR A 70 12.02 -7.21 10.48
C THR A 70 13.30 -7.66 9.78
N ALA A 71 14.12 -6.69 9.39
CA ALA A 71 15.38 -6.97 8.72
C ALA A 71 16.48 -7.43 9.68
N TYR A 72 16.46 -7.10 10.98
CA TYR A 72 17.62 -7.36 11.85
C TYR A 72 17.25 -7.56 13.34
N CYS A 73 18.04 -8.43 13.99
CA CYS A 73 18.25 -8.61 15.44
C CYS A 73 17.32 -9.58 16.20
N TYR A 74 15.98 -9.45 16.14
CA TYR A 74 15.10 -10.13 17.11
C TYR A 74 14.30 -11.32 16.54
N ALA A 75 14.41 -11.62 15.23
CA ALA A 75 13.59 -12.65 14.59
C ALA A 75 13.71 -14.04 15.25
N GLU A 76 14.92 -14.44 15.67
CA GLU A 76 15.13 -15.72 16.37
C GLU A 76 14.51 -15.71 17.78
N GLN A 77 14.58 -14.58 18.49
CA GLN A 77 14.00 -14.42 19.82
C GLN A 77 12.46 -14.48 19.74
N ILE A 78 11.88 -13.70 18.82
CA ILE A 78 10.44 -13.69 18.52
C ILE A 78 9.93 -15.07 18.08
N GLN A 79 10.73 -15.83 17.31
CA GLN A 79 10.37 -17.17 16.86
C GLN A 79 10.34 -18.20 18.00
N ASN A 80 11.16 -18.02 19.04
CA ASN A 80 11.28 -18.95 20.15
C ASN A 80 10.23 -18.72 21.27
N LEU A 81 9.44 -17.65 21.20
CA LEU A 81 8.36 -17.35 22.15
C LEU A 81 7.27 -18.43 22.12
N ASP A 82 6.93 -18.97 23.28
CA ASP A 82 5.78 -19.85 23.50
C ASP A 82 4.53 -19.01 23.75
N LEU A 83 3.71 -18.82 22.72
CA LEU A 83 2.46 -18.05 22.82
C LEU A 83 1.39 -18.67 23.73
N SER A 84 1.63 -19.85 24.30
CA SER A 84 0.78 -20.40 25.35
C SER A 84 1.18 -19.92 26.76
N ASP A 85 2.39 -19.37 26.91
CA ASP A 85 2.88 -18.73 28.13
C ASP A 85 2.53 -17.24 28.12
N GLN A 86 2.07 -16.73 29.26
CA GLN A 86 1.64 -15.33 29.37
C GLN A 86 2.83 -14.35 29.36
N GLY A 87 3.98 -14.75 29.90
CA GLY A 87 5.18 -13.91 29.92
C GLY A 87 5.71 -13.69 28.51
N ASP A 88 5.77 -14.75 27.71
CA ASP A 88 6.19 -14.67 26.31
C ASP A 88 5.18 -13.90 25.43
N LEU A 89 3.89 -13.95 25.77
CA LEU A 89 2.86 -13.12 25.12
C LEU A 89 3.04 -11.63 25.44
N ASP A 90 3.36 -11.28 26.69
CA ASP A 90 3.61 -9.90 27.10
C ASP A 90 4.88 -9.38 26.41
N GLU A 91 5.94 -10.19 26.33
CA GLU A 91 7.19 -9.86 25.60
C GLU A 91 6.95 -9.67 24.10
N LEU A 92 6.08 -10.49 23.47
CA LEU A 92 5.68 -10.28 22.08
C LEU A 92 5.00 -8.92 21.86
N GLU A 93 4.17 -8.49 22.80
CA GLU A 93 3.45 -7.21 22.69
C GLU A 93 4.41 -6.02 22.83
N GLU A 94 5.40 -6.10 23.71
CA GLU A 94 6.48 -5.10 23.79
C GLU A 94 7.24 -4.98 22.46
N TYR A 95 7.63 -6.09 21.85
CA TYR A 95 8.26 -6.09 20.52
C TYR A 95 7.35 -5.52 19.44
N TRP A 96 6.05 -5.77 19.52
CA TRP A 96 5.08 -5.24 18.57
C TRP A 96 4.95 -3.72 18.66
N GLU A 97 4.91 -3.17 19.88
CA GLU A 97 4.87 -1.72 20.09
C GLU A 97 6.12 -1.01 19.56
N GLU A 98 7.30 -1.61 19.74
CA GLU A 98 8.56 -1.11 19.16
C GLU A 98 8.54 -1.19 17.62
N TYR A 99 8.11 -2.34 17.08
CA TYR A 99 8.00 -2.56 15.64
C TYR A 99 7.12 -1.52 14.93
N GLN A 100 6.01 -1.12 15.55
CA GLN A 100 5.11 -0.11 14.99
C GLN A 100 5.72 1.30 14.96
N GLN A 101 6.76 1.58 15.74
CA GLN A 101 7.43 2.89 15.78
C GLN A 101 8.54 3.04 14.73
N GLU A 102 9.04 1.95 14.13
CA GLU A 102 10.19 2.00 13.21
C GLU A 102 9.82 2.27 11.72
N GLY A 103 8.57 2.60 11.41
CA GLY A 103 8.12 2.97 10.07
C GLY A 103 7.21 1.93 9.40
N GLY A 104 6.48 2.34 8.36
CA GLY A 104 5.26 1.65 7.91
C GLY A 104 5.46 0.20 7.46
N ASP A 105 4.81 -0.71 8.18
CA ASP A 105 4.75 -2.12 7.83
C ASP A 105 3.97 -2.31 6.50
N PRO A 106 4.49 -3.10 5.53
CA PRO A 106 3.71 -3.61 4.41
C PRO A 106 2.34 -4.22 4.78
N ALA A 107 2.13 -4.63 6.02
CA ALA A 107 0.83 -5.07 6.56
C ALA A 107 -0.17 -3.94 6.77
N GLU A 108 0.29 -2.73 7.12
CA GLU A 108 -0.56 -1.53 7.18
C GLU A 108 -0.82 -0.97 5.79
N CYS A 109 0.06 -1.28 4.83
CA CYS A 109 -0.04 -0.80 3.47
C CYS A 109 -1.24 -1.42 2.73
N PRO A 110 -2.28 -0.66 2.41
CA PRO A 110 -3.44 -1.17 1.66
C PRO A 110 -3.06 -1.62 0.25
N ILE A 111 -1.98 -1.08 -0.33
CA ILE A 111 -1.47 -1.47 -1.66
C ILE A 111 -0.73 -2.80 -1.59
N CYS A 112 0.10 -3.04 -0.57
CA CYS A 112 0.77 -4.34 -0.40
C CYS A 112 -0.23 -5.45 -0.06
N GLN A 113 -1.22 -5.15 0.79
CA GLN A 113 -2.17 -6.15 1.25
C GLN A 113 -3.30 -6.41 0.27
N PHE A 114 -3.76 -5.39 -0.47
CA PHE A 114 -4.90 -5.44 -1.41
C PHE A 114 -6.15 -6.18 -0.89
N LYS A 115 -6.32 -6.28 0.45
CA LYS A 115 -7.32 -7.12 1.13
C LYS A 115 -8.75 -6.65 0.88
N LYS A 116 -8.93 -5.35 0.71
CA LYS A 116 -10.19 -4.72 0.31
C LYS A 116 -9.85 -3.61 -0.65
N TYR A 117 -10.49 -3.62 -1.81
CA TYR A 117 -10.35 -2.56 -2.78
C TYR A 117 -11.71 -2.21 -3.34
N ASP A 118 -11.97 -0.91 -3.44
CA ASP A 118 -13.11 -0.40 -4.20
C ASP A 118 -12.66 -0.10 -5.62
N SER A 119 -13.52 -0.39 -6.61
CA SER A 119 -13.24 -0.08 -8.01
C SER A 119 -12.91 1.40 -8.26
N SER A 120 -13.47 2.30 -7.44
CA SER A 120 -13.19 3.75 -7.48
C SER A 120 -11.76 4.10 -7.07
N GLN A 121 -11.06 3.23 -6.35
CA GLN A 121 -9.67 3.44 -5.90
C GLN A 121 -8.67 2.69 -6.78
N VAL A 122 -9.04 1.49 -7.26
CA VAL A 122 -8.14 0.66 -8.08
C VAL A 122 -7.90 1.23 -9.47
N ILE A 123 -8.94 1.76 -10.12
CA ILE A 123 -8.77 2.33 -11.46
C ILE A 123 -7.78 3.51 -11.43
N PRO A 124 -7.94 4.53 -10.56
CA PRO A 124 -6.96 5.61 -10.45
C PRO A 124 -5.54 5.15 -10.08
N TYR A 125 -5.42 4.11 -9.25
CA TYR A 125 -4.12 3.52 -8.90
C TYR A 125 -3.45 2.87 -10.11
N LEU A 126 -4.16 2.01 -10.84
CA LEU A 126 -3.64 1.34 -12.03
C LEU A 126 -3.28 2.33 -13.15
N LEU A 127 -4.12 3.36 -13.36
CA LEU A 127 -3.83 4.43 -14.31
C LEU A 127 -2.51 5.13 -13.97
N ARG A 128 -2.28 5.45 -12.70
CA ARG A 128 -1.00 6.05 -12.27
C ARG A 128 0.19 5.12 -12.45
N GLN A 129 0.05 3.84 -12.11
CA GLN A 129 1.12 2.84 -12.30
C GLN A 129 1.49 2.66 -13.78
N LEU A 130 0.51 2.79 -14.68
CA LEU A 130 0.71 2.70 -16.13
C LEU A 130 1.13 4.03 -16.77
N GLU A 131 1.18 5.13 -16.00
CA GLU A 131 1.32 6.50 -16.49
C GLU A 131 0.24 6.89 -17.53
N TRP A 132 -0.97 6.36 -17.35
CA TRP A 132 -2.11 6.56 -18.26
C TRP A 132 -3.11 7.58 -17.72
N THR A 133 -3.76 8.28 -18.64
CA THR A 133 -4.96 9.07 -18.38
C THR A 133 -6.23 8.24 -18.63
N ASP A 134 -7.39 8.75 -18.19
CA ASP A 134 -8.69 8.15 -18.54
C ASP A 134 -8.88 8.04 -20.07
N GLN A 135 -8.34 8.99 -20.82
CA GLN A 135 -8.41 8.98 -22.28
C GLN A 135 -7.54 7.88 -22.88
N ASP A 136 -6.33 7.68 -22.36
CA ASP A 136 -5.44 6.61 -22.80
C ASP A 136 -6.06 5.23 -22.54
N LEU A 137 -6.71 5.06 -21.38
CA LEU A 137 -7.46 3.84 -21.08
C LEU A 137 -8.60 3.61 -22.07
N LEU A 138 -9.40 4.65 -22.37
CA LEU A 138 -10.50 4.53 -23.33
C LEU A 138 -10.02 4.22 -24.74
N ASP A 139 -8.92 4.84 -25.17
CA ASP A 139 -8.39 4.63 -26.52
C ASP A 139 -7.74 3.25 -26.65
N ASN A 140 -7.08 2.77 -25.60
CA ASN A 140 -6.59 1.40 -25.52
C ASN A 140 -7.74 0.37 -25.58
N LEU A 141 -8.80 0.55 -24.78
CA LEU A 141 -9.99 -0.31 -24.83
C LEU A 141 -10.69 -0.26 -26.19
N LYS A 142 -10.80 0.92 -26.82
CA LYS A 142 -11.37 1.02 -28.18
C LYS A 142 -10.53 0.26 -29.19
N GLN A 143 -9.20 0.30 -29.06
CA GLN A 143 -8.32 -0.42 -29.97
C GLN A 143 -8.51 -1.94 -29.86
N ASP A 144 -8.54 -2.46 -28.63
CA ASP A 144 -8.68 -3.91 -28.37
C ASP A 144 -10.02 -4.46 -28.86
N TRP A 145 -11.08 -3.67 -28.77
CA TRP A 145 -12.44 -4.08 -29.12
C TRP A 145 -12.95 -3.44 -30.42
N ASN A 146 -12.06 -2.83 -31.20
CA ASN A 146 -12.38 -2.11 -32.45
C ASN A 146 -13.55 -1.11 -32.32
N GLY A 147 -13.67 -0.48 -31.15
CA GLY A 147 -14.74 0.45 -30.80
C GLY A 147 -16.12 -0.17 -30.54
N ASP A 148 -16.25 -1.50 -30.56
CA ASP A 148 -17.53 -2.19 -30.31
C ASP A 148 -17.68 -2.56 -28.84
N TYR A 149 -18.47 -1.76 -28.13
CA TYR A 149 -18.81 -1.98 -26.73
C TYR A 149 -19.55 -3.31 -26.49
N SER A 150 -20.32 -3.80 -27.47
CA SER A 150 -21.10 -5.03 -27.33
C SER A 150 -20.19 -6.26 -27.24
N LEU A 151 -19.09 -6.26 -28.00
CA LEU A 151 -18.08 -7.32 -27.96
C LEU A 151 -17.38 -7.34 -26.59
N PHE A 152 -17.04 -6.18 -26.06
CA PHE A 152 -16.46 -6.05 -24.73
C PHE A 152 -17.39 -6.60 -23.63
N ILE A 153 -18.68 -6.22 -23.65
CA ILE A 153 -19.65 -6.72 -22.67
C ILE A 153 -19.85 -8.23 -22.78
N LYS A 154 -19.93 -8.75 -24.01
CA LYS A 154 -20.06 -10.20 -24.22
C LYS A 154 -18.84 -10.94 -23.65
N TRP A 155 -17.64 -10.43 -23.90
CA TRP A 155 -16.42 -10.98 -23.34
C TRP A 155 -16.42 -10.97 -21.80
N LEU A 156 -16.83 -9.86 -21.16
CA LEU A 156 -16.93 -9.78 -19.70
C LEU A 156 -17.89 -10.84 -19.12
N GLN A 157 -19.03 -11.07 -19.79
CA GLN A 157 -19.99 -12.11 -19.39
C GLN A 157 -19.40 -13.52 -19.53
N GLU A 158 -18.69 -13.79 -20.63
CA GLU A 158 -18.03 -15.07 -20.86
C GLU A 158 -16.95 -15.35 -19.80
N GLN A 159 -16.14 -14.36 -19.42
CA GLN A 159 -15.14 -14.50 -18.35
C GLN A 159 -15.77 -14.79 -16.98
N LYS A 160 -16.90 -14.15 -16.67
CA LYS A 160 -17.62 -14.40 -15.41
C LYS A 160 -18.12 -15.85 -15.35
N ASN A 161 -18.75 -16.32 -16.42
CA ASN A 161 -19.28 -17.68 -16.52
C ASN A 161 -18.17 -18.76 -16.44
N LEU A 162 -16.97 -18.45 -16.95
CA LEU A 162 -15.79 -19.33 -16.86
C LEU A 162 -15.31 -19.48 -15.41
N LYS A 163 -15.23 -18.37 -14.65
CA LYS A 163 -14.81 -18.40 -13.25
C LYS A 163 -15.80 -19.16 -12.36
N GLU A 164 -17.10 -18.99 -12.58
CA GLU A 164 -18.15 -19.72 -11.85
C GLU A 164 -18.04 -21.24 -12.06
N LYS A 165 -17.82 -21.68 -13.30
CA LYS A 165 -17.62 -23.11 -13.62
C LYS A 165 -16.36 -23.72 -13.02
N ILE A 166 -15.29 -22.95 -12.86
CA ILE A 166 -14.06 -23.44 -12.22
C ILE A 166 -14.30 -23.66 -10.72
N ASN A 167 -14.99 -22.73 -10.07
CA ASN A 167 -15.30 -22.81 -8.64
C ASN A 167 -16.32 -23.92 -8.29
N GLU A 168 -17.18 -24.32 -9.23
CA GLU A 168 -18.11 -25.45 -9.03
C GLU A 168 -17.43 -26.83 -9.16
N ASN A 169 -16.21 -26.89 -9.73
CA ASN A 169 -15.47 -28.14 -9.95
C ASN A 169 -14.28 -28.32 -8.99
N THR A 170 -14.15 -27.47 -7.96
CA THR A 170 -13.11 -27.54 -6.92
C THR A 170 -13.76 -27.77 -5.56
#